data_AF-A0A8J4B5I2-F1
#
_entry.id   AF-A0A8J4B5I2-F1
#
_cell.length_a   1.000
_cell.length_b   1.000
_cell.length_c   1.000
_cell.angle_alpha   90.00
_cell.angle_beta   90.00
_cell.angle_gamma   90.00
#
_symmetry.space_group_name_H-M   'P 1'
#
loop_
_entity.id
_entity.type
_entity.pdbx_description
1 polymer ?
#
loop_
_entity_poly.entity_id
_entity_poly.type
_entity_poly.pdbx_seq_one_letter_code
_entity_poly.pdbx_strand_id
1 'polypeptide(L)'
;MADGGEPPPKRQCVQNLLIDSTGSLLPQGFASGLVGAVQQESGRDTPGSTSLAQQVQRTAENLISEPAGPGPLSARDRERIAPGAYSQREEALIKREQDGDIAFRYVLNNNDPQNLIYLVGLKNIFSKQLPNMPKEYIVRLVFDRRHRSVALLKRNGAVIGGITYRAFHAQTFGEIAFCAVTSHEQVKGYGTRLMNQTKEFARTIDRLTHFLTYADNNAVGYFEKQGFTRDISLERERWQGFIKDYDGGTLMECVMHPQICYIGLPDMIHAQRIALDDQIRRLSHSHVVRPGLTHFVDAATAGGAGQSSRYSAMSIGDIPGVREAGWTPSLASVQQQQGCGGGGGGGSKYRLVLERGRPPADPTPENLRVFLRNLMEHIQGLEESWPFKEQVAVQDAPDYYDVIKDPIALDVMEERLVSGCFYVTLEIFNADLRRICENCRFYNAPDTIYYKLANKLESLVNQYLTSHLLFDEPEEEAAHPTQA
;
A
#
# COMPACT_ATOMS: atom_id res chain seq x y z
N MET A 1 -25.71 28.56 -45.39
CA MET A 1 -24.84 29.72 -45.13
C MET A 1 -23.98 29.30 -43.94
N ALA A 2 -22.82 28.66 -44.19
CA ALA A 2 -21.48 29.28 -44.26
C ALA A 2 -21.16 30.04 -42.96
N ASP A 3 -20.29 29.57 -42.08
CA ASP A 3 -18.81 29.48 -42.18
C ASP A 3 -18.29 28.41 -41.18
N GLY A 4 -17.17 27.71 -41.32
CA GLY A 4 -15.90 28.11 -41.94
C GLY A 4 -14.97 28.76 -40.91
N GLY A 5 -14.30 27.98 -40.05
CA GLY A 5 -13.33 28.50 -39.08
C GLY A 5 -12.28 27.47 -38.68
N GLU A 6 -11.04 27.67 -39.15
CA GLU A 6 -9.82 26.91 -38.83
C GLU A 6 -9.47 26.92 -37.33
N PRO A 7 -8.69 25.92 -36.85
CA PRO A 7 -8.22 25.87 -35.46
C PRO A 7 -7.01 26.80 -35.23
N PRO A 8 -6.92 27.50 -34.07
CA PRO A 8 -5.72 28.27 -33.72
C PRO A 8 -4.63 27.38 -33.06
N PRO A 9 -3.37 27.86 -32.98
CA PRO A 9 -2.18 27.03 -33.14
C PRO A 9 -1.54 26.52 -31.84
N LYS A 10 -0.72 25.46 -31.97
CA LYS A 10 0.25 24.96 -30.98
C LYS A 10 1.34 26.01 -30.68
N ARG A 11 1.69 26.26 -29.41
CA ARG A 11 3.00 26.85 -29.00
C ARG A 11 3.49 26.35 -27.63
N GLN A 12 4.80 26.07 -27.59
CA GLN A 12 5.64 25.64 -26.47
C GLN A 12 6.16 26.80 -25.60
N CYS A 13 6.62 26.42 -24.39
CA CYS A 13 7.63 26.98 -23.45
C CYS A 13 7.97 28.49 -23.46
N VAL A 14 8.20 29.06 -22.25
CA VAL A 14 9.55 29.39 -21.72
C VAL A 14 9.44 30.10 -20.34
N GLN A 15 10.24 29.58 -19.40
CA GLN A 15 11.00 30.13 -18.26
C GLN A 15 10.67 31.46 -17.55
N ASN A 16 10.80 31.34 -16.21
CA ASN A 16 11.67 32.09 -15.29
C ASN A 16 11.13 33.24 -14.40
N LEU A 17 11.44 33.06 -13.09
CA LEU A 17 11.96 34.00 -12.08
C LEU A 17 11.03 35.17 -11.69
N LEU A 18 10.99 35.74 -10.48
CA LEU A 18 11.58 35.60 -9.15
C LEU A 18 10.87 36.71 -8.32
N ILE A 19 11.21 36.82 -7.03
CA ILE A 19 11.01 37.99 -6.14
C ILE A 19 9.60 38.08 -5.52
N ASP A 20 9.32 37.87 -4.24
CA ASP A 20 9.97 38.07 -2.92
C ASP A 20 9.19 39.14 -2.11
N SER A 21 9.17 38.94 -0.79
CA SER A 21 9.05 39.91 0.32
C SER A 21 7.93 40.97 0.26
N THR A 22 7.11 41.28 1.28
CA THR A 22 7.19 41.25 2.74
C THR A 22 5.88 41.90 3.24
N GLY A 23 5.50 41.71 4.51
CA GLY A 23 4.53 42.63 5.14
C GLY A 23 3.68 42.04 6.26
N SER A 24 4.29 41.87 7.43
CA SER A 24 3.64 41.59 8.71
C SER A 24 2.88 42.82 9.25
N LEU A 25 1.74 42.63 9.93
CA LEU A 25 1.54 42.96 11.36
C LEU A 25 0.05 42.85 11.80
N LEU A 26 -0.16 42.10 12.89
CA LEU A 26 -1.28 42.12 13.85
C LEU A 26 -1.19 43.41 14.73
N PRO A 27 -2.05 43.72 15.75
CA PRO A 27 -2.97 42.84 16.51
C PRO A 27 -4.31 43.42 17.09
N GLN A 28 -5.16 42.47 17.53
CA GLN A 28 -6.02 42.38 18.76
C GLN A 28 -7.03 43.48 19.19
N GLY A 29 -8.23 43.01 19.59
CA GLY A 29 -8.86 43.39 20.88
C GLY A 29 -10.40 43.38 20.97
N PHE A 30 -10.97 42.43 21.75
CA PHE A 30 -12.16 42.46 22.66
C PHE A 30 -13.51 43.10 22.23
N ALA A 31 -14.73 42.74 22.67
CA ALA A 31 -15.36 41.61 23.39
C ALA A 31 -16.91 41.84 23.45
N SER A 32 -17.67 40.74 23.64
CA SER A 32 -18.98 40.57 24.32
C SER A 32 -20.31 41.20 23.83
N GLY A 33 -21.37 40.36 23.84
CA GLY A 33 -22.73 40.79 24.26
C GLY A 33 -23.96 40.05 23.70
N LEU A 34 -24.75 39.43 24.61
CA LEU A 34 -26.23 39.16 24.60
C LEU A 34 -26.73 37.92 23.82
N VAL A 35 -27.20 36.82 24.45
CA VAL A 35 -28.39 36.54 25.32
C VAL A 35 -29.73 36.56 24.57
N GLY A 36 -30.48 35.45 24.63
CA GLY A 36 -31.94 35.42 24.38
C GLY A 36 -32.54 34.04 24.10
N ALA A 37 -33.15 33.43 25.12
CA ALA A 37 -33.89 32.17 25.10
C ALA A 37 -35.34 32.30 24.59
N VAL A 38 -35.95 31.22 24.11
CA VAL A 38 -37.42 31.03 24.11
C VAL A 38 -37.78 29.58 24.44
N GLN A 39 -38.71 29.45 25.40
CA GLN A 39 -39.28 28.25 26.00
C GLN A 39 -40.52 27.71 25.25
N GLN A 40 -40.89 26.50 25.67
CA GLN A 40 -42.00 25.61 25.29
C GLN A 40 -43.42 26.19 25.37
N GLU A 41 -44.35 25.59 24.62
CA GLU A 41 -45.74 25.37 25.03
C GLU A 41 -46.24 23.97 24.62
N SER A 42 -47.15 23.43 25.43
CA SER A 42 -47.60 22.04 25.49
C SER A 42 -49.11 21.90 25.27
N GLY A 43 -49.53 20.84 24.56
CA GLY A 43 -50.68 19.99 24.94
C GLY A 43 -51.91 19.97 24.02
N ARG A 44 -52.17 18.81 23.39
CA ARG A 44 -53.32 17.89 23.64
C ARG A 44 -53.44 16.81 22.55
N ASP A 45 -53.41 15.55 22.96
CA ASP A 45 -53.56 14.34 22.15
C ASP A 45 -55.02 14.00 21.79
N THR A 46 -55.22 13.49 20.58
CA THR A 46 -56.27 12.49 20.25
C THR A 46 -55.64 11.38 19.39
N PRO A 47 -55.98 10.09 19.62
CA PRO A 47 -55.22 8.96 19.06
C PRO A 47 -55.83 8.48 17.74
N GLY A 48 -55.01 8.41 16.68
CA GLY A 48 -55.40 7.67 15.46
C GLY A 48 -55.05 8.31 14.12
N SER A 49 -53.82 8.78 13.93
CA SER A 49 -53.21 8.86 12.59
C SER A 49 -51.71 9.14 12.74
N THR A 50 -50.89 8.11 12.79
CA THR A 50 -49.43 8.31 12.69
C THR A 50 -49.17 8.77 11.25
N SER A 51 -48.68 10.00 11.08
CA SER A 51 -48.40 10.51 9.73
C SER A 51 -47.31 9.67 9.06
N LEU A 52 -47.35 9.55 7.74
CA LEU A 52 -46.32 8.86 6.96
C LEU A 52 -44.91 9.36 7.32
N ALA A 53 -44.78 10.63 7.70
CA ALA A 53 -43.52 11.24 8.15
C ALA A 53 -43.05 10.67 9.50
N GLN A 54 -43.94 10.41 10.46
CA GLN A 54 -43.58 9.77 11.73
C GLN A 54 -43.29 8.27 11.59
N GLN A 55 -43.93 7.60 10.63
CA GLN A 55 -43.65 6.20 10.29
C GLN A 55 -42.28 6.07 9.59
N VAL A 56 -41.94 6.99 8.68
CA VAL A 56 -40.60 7.09 8.05
C VAL A 56 -39.54 7.49 9.08
N GLN A 57 -39.84 8.37 10.03
CA GLN A 57 -38.92 8.77 11.10
C GLN A 57 -38.61 7.59 12.05
N ARG A 58 -39.63 6.83 12.47
CA ARG A 58 -39.45 5.62 13.31
C ARG A 58 -38.74 4.49 12.57
N THR A 59 -38.96 4.35 11.26
CA THR A 59 -38.25 3.36 10.44
C THR A 59 -36.79 3.78 10.22
N ALA A 60 -36.50 5.07 10.12
CA ALA A 60 -35.15 5.61 10.06
C ALA A 60 -34.40 5.50 11.40
N GLU A 61 -35.07 5.74 12.53
CA GLU A 61 -34.50 5.57 13.88
C GLU A 61 -34.21 4.09 14.20
N ASN A 62 -35.07 3.16 13.75
CA ASN A 62 -34.82 1.72 13.89
C ASN A 62 -33.72 1.19 12.95
N LEU A 63 -33.39 1.90 11.87
CA LEU A 63 -32.21 1.62 11.04
C LEU A 63 -30.91 2.24 11.60
N ILE A 64 -30.99 2.97 12.73
CA ILE A 64 -29.86 3.58 13.43
C ILE A 64 -29.54 2.85 14.75
N SER A 65 -30.34 1.86 15.16
CA SER A 65 -30.08 1.04 16.35
C SER A 65 -29.45 -0.31 16.00
N GLU A 66 -28.27 -0.29 15.39
CA GLU A 66 -27.34 -1.42 15.31
C GLU A 66 -26.03 -0.95 15.94
N PRO A 67 -25.28 -1.85 16.63
CA PRO A 67 -24.21 -1.43 17.52
C PRO A 67 -23.21 -0.56 16.76
N ALA A 68 -22.82 0.56 17.39
CA ALA A 68 -21.69 1.32 16.92
C ALA A 68 -20.57 0.33 16.59
N GLY A 69 -20.04 0.39 15.36
CA GLY A 69 -18.89 -0.40 14.96
C GLY A 69 -17.82 -0.34 16.06
N PRO A 70 -16.94 -1.37 16.17
CA PRO A 70 -16.08 -1.54 17.34
C PRO A 70 -15.49 -0.20 17.75
N GLY A 71 -15.80 0.21 18.98
CA GLY A 71 -15.32 1.47 19.53
C GLY A 71 -13.80 1.58 19.40
N PRO A 72 -13.24 2.78 19.55
CA PRO A 72 -11.80 3.00 19.39
C PRO A 72 -11.02 1.92 20.17
N LEU A 73 -10.09 1.27 19.47
CA LEU A 73 -9.34 0.12 19.99
C LEU A 73 -8.65 0.46 21.30
N SER A 74 -8.66 -0.48 22.24
CA SER A 74 -7.98 -0.28 23.52
C SER A 74 -6.47 -0.14 23.30
N ALA A 75 -5.78 0.61 24.17
CA ALA A 75 -4.33 0.78 24.07
C ALA A 75 -3.57 -0.56 24.06
N ARG A 76 -4.10 -1.57 24.76
CA ARG A 76 -3.56 -2.94 24.79
C ARG A 76 -3.66 -3.66 23.46
N ASP A 77 -4.71 -3.40 22.68
CA ASP A 77 -4.92 -4.03 21.37
C ASP A 77 -4.04 -3.37 20.30
N ARG A 78 -3.74 -2.07 20.46
CA ARG A 78 -2.84 -1.32 19.57
C ARG A 78 -1.37 -1.77 19.65
N GLU A 79 -0.93 -2.33 20.77
CA GLU A 79 0.44 -2.81 20.96
C GLU A 79 0.68 -4.23 20.43
N ARG A 80 -0.37 -5.04 20.24
CA ARG A 80 -0.24 -6.48 19.90
C ARG A 80 0.19 -6.75 18.46
N ILE A 81 -0.33 -5.96 17.52
CA ILE A 81 -0.02 -6.06 16.10
C ILE A 81 0.31 -4.66 15.64
N ALA A 82 1.47 -4.47 15.02
CA ALA A 82 1.81 -3.18 14.48
C ALA A 82 0.83 -2.81 13.34
N PRO A 83 0.27 -1.59 13.33
CA PRO A 83 -0.52 -1.12 12.20
C PRO A 83 0.31 -1.21 10.92
N GLY A 84 -0.32 -1.55 9.79
CA GLY A 84 0.39 -1.57 8.51
C GLY A 84 0.88 -0.16 8.13
N ALA A 85 1.90 -0.07 7.28
CA ALA A 85 2.48 1.23 6.87
C ALA A 85 1.44 2.24 6.33
N TYR A 86 0.38 1.74 5.66
CA TYR A 86 -0.75 2.54 5.22
C TYR A 86 -1.56 3.11 6.41
N SER A 87 -1.96 2.26 7.35
CA SER A 87 -2.70 2.65 8.57
C SER A 87 -1.90 3.62 9.42
N GLN A 88 -0.59 3.41 9.59
CA GLN A 88 0.29 4.32 10.33
C GLN A 88 0.30 5.74 9.76
N ARG A 89 0.38 5.86 8.43
CA ARG A 89 0.37 7.16 7.75
C ARG A 89 -0.97 7.88 7.96
N GLU A 90 -2.08 7.14 7.91
CA GLU A 90 -3.40 7.73 8.12
C GLU A 90 -3.64 8.09 9.59
N GLU A 91 -3.20 7.27 10.54
CA GLU A 91 -3.24 7.57 11.99
C GLU A 91 -2.50 8.87 12.34
N ALA A 92 -1.33 9.12 11.74
CA ALA A 92 -0.61 10.38 11.92
C ALA A 92 -1.43 11.58 11.44
N LEU A 93 -2.19 11.45 10.34
CA LEU A 93 -3.07 12.51 9.85
C LEU A 93 -4.33 12.66 10.70
N ILE A 94 -4.90 11.56 11.21
CA ILE A 94 -6.01 11.57 12.16
C ILE A 94 -5.62 12.34 13.42
N LYS A 95 -4.43 12.07 13.96
CA LYS A 95 -3.91 12.80 15.13
C LYS A 95 -3.79 14.30 14.85
N ARG A 96 -3.25 14.70 13.70
CA ARG A 96 -3.16 16.12 13.31
C ARG A 96 -4.54 16.77 13.11
N GLU A 97 -5.53 16.02 12.67
CA GLU A 97 -6.92 16.48 12.62
C GLU A 97 -7.49 16.71 14.02
N GLN A 98 -7.24 15.78 14.95
CA GLN A 98 -7.66 15.89 16.36
C GLN A 98 -6.97 17.04 17.10
N ASP A 99 -5.67 17.26 16.83
CA ASP A 99 -4.88 18.36 17.38
C ASP A 99 -5.27 19.73 16.79
N GLY A 100 -6.11 19.75 15.74
CA GLY A 100 -6.56 20.96 15.04
C GLY A 100 -5.52 21.58 14.11
N ASP A 101 -4.45 20.84 13.77
CA ASP A 101 -3.45 21.27 12.80
C ASP A 101 -3.99 21.32 11.37
N ILE A 102 -4.92 20.40 11.07
CA ILE A 102 -5.64 20.32 9.81
C ILE A 102 -7.13 20.15 10.06
N ALA A 103 -7.95 20.60 9.11
CA ALA A 103 -9.39 20.41 9.18
C ALA A 103 -9.98 20.19 7.78
N PHE A 104 -11.01 19.35 7.70
CA PHE A 104 -11.81 19.16 6.50
C PHE A 104 -13.14 19.90 6.64
N ARG A 105 -13.54 20.61 5.58
CA ARG A 105 -14.80 21.35 5.55
C ARG A 105 -15.58 21.02 4.28
N TYR A 106 -16.86 20.70 4.46
CA TYR A 106 -17.82 20.60 3.37
C TYR A 106 -18.33 22.00 3.03
N VAL A 107 -18.08 22.44 1.80
CA VAL A 107 -18.24 23.83 1.36
C VAL A 107 -19.22 23.89 0.19
N LEU A 108 -20.13 24.86 0.28
CA LEU A 108 -21.16 25.16 -0.72
C LEU A 108 -21.04 26.62 -1.16
N ASN A 109 -21.43 26.94 -2.39
CA ASN A 109 -21.70 28.32 -2.76
C ASN A 109 -23.10 28.75 -2.28
N ASN A 110 -23.21 29.07 -0.99
CA ASN A 110 -24.44 29.52 -0.32
C ASN A 110 -24.41 31.01 0.05
N ASN A 111 -23.54 31.80 -0.57
CA ASN A 111 -23.26 33.21 -0.25
C ASN A 111 -22.73 33.46 1.17
N ASP A 112 -22.30 32.42 1.89
CA ASP A 112 -21.59 32.60 3.15
C ASP A 112 -20.16 33.12 2.89
N PRO A 113 -19.72 34.22 3.54
CA PRO A 113 -18.41 34.81 3.29
C PRO A 113 -17.25 33.83 3.54
N GLN A 114 -17.36 32.96 4.55
CA GLN A 114 -16.31 32.01 4.89
C GLN A 114 -16.18 30.91 3.83
N ASN A 115 -17.32 30.38 3.36
CA ASN A 115 -17.34 29.43 2.25
C ASN A 115 -16.78 30.04 0.97
N LEU A 116 -17.09 31.30 0.66
CA LEU A 116 -16.54 31.99 -0.50
C LEU A 116 -15.00 32.10 -0.44
N ILE A 117 -14.43 32.40 0.74
CA ILE A 117 -12.97 32.41 0.94
C ILE A 117 -12.37 31.03 0.64
N TYR A 118 -12.98 29.96 1.13
CA TYR A 118 -12.52 28.59 0.86
C TYR A 118 -12.61 28.24 -0.63
N LEU A 119 -13.72 28.59 -1.30
CA LEU A 119 -13.91 28.36 -2.73
C LEU A 119 -12.88 29.14 -3.57
N VAL A 120 -12.55 30.38 -3.20
CA VAL A 120 -11.46 31.14 -3.85
C VAL A 120 -10.11 30.44 -3.68
N GLY A 121 -9.81 29.95 -2.46
CA GLY A 121 -8.61 29.17 -2.19
C GLY A 121 -8.51 27.91 -3.04
N LEU A 122 -9.60 27.14 -3.12
CA LEU A 122 -9.70 25.94 -3.96
C LEU A 122 -9.52 26.25 -5.44
N LYS A 123 -10.22 27.26 -5.96
CA LYS A 123 -10.08 27.71 -7.36
C LYS A 123 -8.63 28.05 -7.67
N ASN A 124 -7.90 28.71 -6.77
CA ASN A 124 -6.48 29.03 -6.97
C ASN A 124 -5.58 27.78 -6.98
N ILE A 125 -5.89 26.78 -6.15
CA ILE A 125 -5.16 25.50 -6.16
C ILE A 125 -5.42 24.74 -7.45
N PHE A 126 -6.69 24.53 -7.82
CA PHE A 126 -7.04 23.83 -9.06
C PHE A 126 -6.43 24.52 -10.29
N SER A 127 -6.49 25.84 -10.37
CA SER A 127 -5.89 26.60 -11.48
C SER A 127 -4.37 26.44 -11.60
N LYS A 128 -3.67 26.11 -10.50
CA LYS A 128 -2.22 25.89 -10.48
C LYS A 128 -1.86 24.43 -10.71
N GLN A 129 -2.62 23.50 -10.13
CA GLN A 129 -2.32 22.07 -10.17
C GLN A 129 -2.87 21.36 -11.41
N LEU A 130 -3.87 21.95 -12.09
CA LEU A 130 -4.50 21.42 -13.30
C LEU A 130 -4.27 22.39 -14.48
N PRO A 131 -3.04 22.49 -15.03
CA PRO A 131 -2.70 23.47 -16.05
C PRO A 131 -3.44 23.27 -17.38
N ASN A 132 -3.89 22.04 -17.66
CA ASN A 132 -4.65 21.71 -18.87
C ASN A 132 -6.12 22.14 -18.77
N MET A 133 -6.60 22.53 -17.59
CA MET A 133 -7.98 22.97 -17.36
C MET A 133 -8.08 24.50 -17.47
N PRO A 134 -8.94 25.04 -18.35
CA PRO A 134 -9.12 26.49 -18.47
C PRO A 134 -9.53 27.14 -17.14
N LYS A 135 -8.95 28.30 -16.81
CA LYS A 135 -9.21 28.97 -15.52
C LYS A 135 -10.67 29.38 -15.37
N GLU A 136 -11.28 29.85 -16.46
CA GLU A 136 -12.68 30.24 -16.53
C GLU A 136 -13.59 29.02 -16.29
N TYR A 137 -13.19 27.86 -16.79
CA TYR A 137 -13.90 26.61 -16.58
C TYR A 137 -13.87 26.19 -15.10
N ILE A 138 -12.69 26.23 -14.48
CA ILE A 138 -12.51 25.95 -13.05
C ILE A 138 -13.37 26.87 -12.19
N VAL A 139 -13.29 28.19 -12.44
CA VAL A 139 -14.10 29.19 -11.71
C VAL A 139 -15.59 28.87 -11.85
N ARG A 140 -16.06 28.62 -13.07
CA ARG A 140 -17.48 28.38 -13.33
C ARG A 140 -18.01 27.18 -12.55
N LEU A 141 -17.25 26.08 -12.46
CA LEU A 141 -17.70 24.89 -11.74
C LEU A 141 -17.52 25.00 -10.22
N VAL A 142 -16.39 25.53 -9.73
CA VAL A 142 -16.14 25.69 -8.29
C VAL A 142 -17.19 26.61 -7.64
N PHE A 143 -17.66 27.63 -8.37
CA PHE A 143 -18.70 28.55 -7.88
C PHE A 143 -20.13 28.17 -8.34
N ASP A 144 -20.35 27.07 -9.06
CA ASP A 144 -21.70 26.62 -9.40
C ASP A 144 -22.39 26.05 -8.14
N ARG A 145 -23.60 26.52 -7.83
CA ARG A 145 -24.37 26.11 -6.63
C ARG A 145 -24.76 24.63 -6.61
N ARG A 146 -24.66 23.93 -7.74
CA ARG A 146 -24.89 22.48 -7.87
C ARG A 146 -23.65 21.66 -7.55
N HIS A 147 -22.49 22.29 -7.46
CA HIS A 147 -21.26 21.61 -7.05
C HIS A 147 -21.07 21.70 -5.54
N ARG A 148 -20.29 20.77 -5.03
CA ARG A 148 -19.88 20.58 -3.65
C ARG A 148 -18.37 20.56 -3.62
N SER A 149 -17.78 21.17 -2.62
CA SER A 149 -16.33 21.11 -2.43
C SER A 149 -16.00 20.63 -1.03
N VAL A 150 -15.03 19.72 -0.92
CA VAL A 150 -14.42 19.39 0.36
C VAL A 150 -13.06 20.07 0.39
N ALA A 151 -12.89 21.02 1.30
CA ALA A 151 -11.66 21.79 1.47
C ALA A 151 -10.83 21.22 2.61
N LEU A 152 -9.54 21.02 2.35
CA LEU A 152 -8.52 20.72 3.37
C LEU A 152 -7.84 22.02 3.78
N LEU A 153 -7.93 22.34 5.07
CA LEU A 153 -7.43 23.54 5.70
C LEU A 153 -6.29 23.21 6.66
N LYS A 154 -5.35 24.14 6.81
CA LYS A 154 -4.41 24.18 7.95
C LYS A 154 -5.00 24.98 9.11
N ARG A 155 -4.38 24.86 10.29
CA ARG A 155 -4.72 25.63 11.51
C ARG A 155 -4.85 27.14 11.30
N ASN A 156 -4.04 27.71 10.40
CA ASN A 156 -4.08 29.14 10.06
C ASN A 156 -5.21 29.52 9.08
N GLY A 157 -6.11 28.58 8.74
CA GLY A 157 -7.20 28.78 7.78
C GLY A 157 -6.79 28.69 6.31
N ALA A 158 -5.51 28.46 6.01
CA ALA A 158 -5.05 28.35 4.62
C ALA A 158 -5.56 27.05 3.98
N VAL A 159 -6.16 27.17 2.80
CA VAL A 159 -6.56 26.02 1.98
C VAL A 159 -5.31 25.40 1.35
N ILE A 160 -5.14 24.10 1.50
CA ILE A 160 -3.99 23.35 0.95
C ILE A 160 -4.40 22.23 -0.01
N GLY A 161 -5.69 21.93 -0.14
CA GLY A 161 -6.20 20.98 -1.13
C GLY A 161 -7.71 20.91 -1.10
N GLY A 162 -8.29 20.22 -2.08
CA GLY A 162 -9.70 19.90 -2.07
C GLY A 162 -10.17 19.04 -3.23
N ILE A 163 -11.41 18.57 -3.11
CA ILE A 163 -12.14 17.85 -4.14
C ILE A 163 -13.43 18.59 -4.41
N THR A 164 -13.71 18.87 -5.68
CA THR A 164 -15.00 19.43 -6.13
C THR A 164 -15.73 18.38 -6.94
N TYR A 165 -16.98 18.11 -6.56
CA TYR A 165 -17.86 17.19 -7.26
C TYR A 165 -19.26 17.76 -7.45
N ARG A 166 -19.98 17.26 -8.44
CA ARG A 166 -21.39 17.58 -8.68
C ARG A 166 -22.26 16.43 -8.21
N ALA A 167 -23.20 16.71 -7.30
CA ALA A 167 -24.09 15.69 -6.76
C ALA A 167 -25.36 15.54 -7.61
N PHE A 168 -25.62 14.32 -8.09
CA PHE A 168 -26.83 13.94 -8.81
C PHE A 168 -27.73 13.09 -7.90
N HIS A 169 -28.47 13.76 -7.01
CA HIS A 169 -29.25 13.11 -5.94
C HIS A 169 -30.30 12.11 -6.47
N ALA A 170 -30.97 12.42 -7.59
CA ALA A 170 -31.96 11.52 -8.17
C ALA A 170 -31.33 10.22 -8.73
N GLN A 171 -30.11 10.33 -9.26
CA GLN A 171 -29.35 9.21 -9.80
C GLN A 171 -28.38 8.60 -8.76
N THR A 172 -28.36 9.15 -7.53
CA THR A 172 -27.54 8.74 -6.38
C THR A 172 -26.04 8.57 -6.66
N PHE A 173 -25.46 9.39 -7.56
CA PHE A 173 -24.02 9.43 -7.83
C PHE A 173 -23.46 10.85 -7.82
N GLY A 174 -22.15 10.97 -7.67
CA GLY A 174 -21.41 12.23 -7.80
C GLY A 174 -20.42 12.20 -8.95
N GLU A 175 -20.29 13.29 -9.69
CA GLU A 175 -19.23 13.49 -10.69
C GLU A 175 -18.10 14.28 -10.05
N ILE A 176 -16.92 13.68 -9.85
CA ILE A 176 -15.73 14.41 -9.40
C ILE A 176 -15.21 15.23 -10.58
N ALA A 177 -15.27 16.55 -10.45
CA ALA A 177 -14.79 17.49 -11.46
C ALA A 177 -13.31 17.84 -11.25
N PHE A 178 -12.91 18.07 -9.99
CA PHE A 178 -11.53 18.45 -9.66
C PHE A 178 -11.06 17.76 -8.39
N CYS A 179 -9.80 17.35 -8.35
CA CYS A 179 -9.12 16.81 -7.19
C CYS A 179 -7.66 17.27 -7.20
N ALA A 180 -7.24 18.04 -6.20
CA ALA A 180 -5.86 18.53 -6.13
C ALA A 180 -5.42 18.88 -4.71
N VAL A 181 -4.13 18.73 -4.46
CA VAL A 181 -3.43 19.19 -3.25
C VAL A 181 -2.25 20.06 -3.70
N THR A 182 -1.91 21.10 -2.93
CA THR A 182 -0.76 21.96 -3.22
C THR A 182 0.54 21.15 -3.31
N SER A 183 1.41 21.48 -4.26
CA SER A 183 2.62 20.70 -4.55
C SER A 183 3.53 20.45 -3.34
N HIS A 184 3.68 21.44 -2.44
CA HIS A 184 4.49 21.33 -1.22
C HIS A 184 3.88 20.44 -0.12
N GLU A 185 2.61 20.07 -0.26
CA GLU A 185 1.90 19.16 0.65
C GLU A 185 1.61 17.79 -0.01
N GLN A 186 1.98 17.58 -1.28
CA GLN A 186 1.81 16.29 -1.93
C GLN A 186 2.69 15.20 -1.28
N VAL A 187 2.36 13.93 -1.54
CA VAL A 187 3.07 12.74 -1.04
C VAL A 187 2.99 12.52 0.48
N LYS A 188 2.42 13.46 1.26
CA LYS A 188 2.21 13.34 2.71
C LYS A 188 0.94 12.58 3.12
N GLY A 189 0.20 12.02 2.17
CA GLY A 189 -1.04 11.25 2.42
C GLY A 189 -2.33 12.08 2.45
N TYR A 190 -2.27 13.41 2.34
CA TYR A 190 -3.48 14.26 2.37
C TYR A 190 -4.50 13.92 1.28
N GLY A 191 -4.06 13.52 0.08
CA GLY A 191 -4.98 13.14 -1.00
C GLY A 191 -5.90 11.99 -0.60
N THR A 192 -5.33 10.94 -0.02
CA THR A 192 -6.09 9.79 0.50
C THR A 192 -7.06 10.20 1.61
N ARG A 193 -6.57 10.92 2.63
CA ARG A 193 -7.44 11.39 3.73
C ARG A 193 -8.58 12.29 3.23
N LEU A 194 -8.28 13.16 2.27
CA LEU A 194 -9.25 14.04 1.62
C LEU A 194 -10.31 13.25 0.83
N MET A 195 -9.92 12.18 0.13
CA MET A 195 -10.88 11.30 -0.55
C MET A 195 -11.75 10.55 0.46
N ASN A 196 -11.18 10.02 1.54
CA ASN A 196 -11.94 9.33 2.60
C ASN A 196 -12.98 10.27 3.22
N GLN A 197 -12.60 11.51 3.55
CA GLN A 197 -13.51 12.55 4.01
C GLN A 197 -14.58 12.89 2.97
N THR A 198 -14.20 12.96 1.69
CA THR A 198 -15.13 13.27 0.59
C THR A 198 -16.16 12.17 0.40
N LYS A 199 -15.76 10.90 0.46
CA LYS A 199 -16.69 9.75 0.44
C LYS A 199 -17.63 9.77 1.63
N GLU A 200 -17.11 10.07 2.83
CA GLU A 200 -17.92 10.13 4.03
C GLU A 200 -18.99 11.24 3.94
N PHE A 201 -18.61 12.45 3.50
CA PHE A 201 -19.58 13.53 3.26
C PHE A 201 -20.59 13.19 2.18
N ALA A 202 -20.14 12.65 1.04
CA ALA A 202 -21.03 12.30 -0.06
C ALA A 202 -22.04 11.20 0.34
N ARG A 203 -21.60 10.21 1.13
CA ARG A 203 -22.45 9.13 1.64
C ARG A 203 -23.44 9.62 2.69
N THR A 204 -23.00 10.44 3.64
CA THR A 204 -23.80 10.82 4.82
C THR A 204 -24.69 12.05 4.57
N ILE A 205 -24.16 13.08 3.90
CA ILE A 205 -24.86 14.33 3.65
C ILE A 205 -25.65 14.24 2.34
N ASP A 206 -24.98 13.95 1.22
CA ASP A 206 -25.60 13.94 -0.11
C ASP A 206 -26.28 12.60 -0.46
N ARG A 207 -26.12 11.56 0.38
CA ARG A 207 -26.70 10.21 0.21
C ARG A 207 -26.33 9.56 -1.12
N LEU A 208 -25.11 9.79 -1.58
CA LEU A 208 -24.58 9.23 -2.82
C LEU A 208 -24.02 7.82 -2.59
N THR A 209 -24.10 7.00 -3.62
CA THR A 209 -23.63 5.60 -3.61
C THR A 209 -22.43 5.39 -4.52
N HIS A 210 -22.25 6.23 -5.54
CA HIS A 210 -21.19 6.11 -6.53
C HIS A 210 -20.49 7.45 -6.74
N PHE A 211 -19.21 7.39 -7.08
CA PHE A 211 -18.50 8.47 -7.74
C PHE A 211 -18.09 8.07 -9.15
N LEU A 212 -18.27 8.97 -10.11
CA LEU A 212 -17.69 8.89 -11.45
C LEU A 212 -16.71 10.03 -11.64
N THR A 213 -15.63 9.77 -12.38
CA THR A 213 -14.62 10.79 -12.70
C THR A 213 -13.97 10.49 -14.03
N TYR A 214 -13.60 11.54 -14.76
CA TYR A 214 -12.60 11.43 -15.82
C TYR A 214 -11.23 11.72 -15.20
N ALA A 215 -10.37 10.71 -15.14
CA ALA A 215 -9.03 10.83 -14.61
C ALA A 215 -8.02 11.06 -15.75
N ASP A 216 -7.15 12.05 -15.58
CA ASP A 216 -5.96 12.18 -16.42
C ASP A 216 -5.09 10.92 -16.29
N ASN A 217 -4.35 10.55 -17.34
CA ASN A 217 -3.49 9.36 -17.34
C ASN A 217 -2.51 9.30 -16.16
N ASN A 218 -2.01 10.46 -15.71
CA ASN A 218 -1.10 10.57 -14.56
C ASN A 218 -1.81 10.40 -13.20
N ALA A 219 -3.13 10.52 -13.16
CA ALA A 219 -3.95 10.43 -11.95
C ALA A 219 -4.66 9.07 -11.81
N VAL A 220 -4.69 8.23 -12.85
CA VAL A 220 -5.35 6.90 -12.81
C VAL A 220 -4.87 6.07 -11.62
N GLY A 221 -3.56 5.96 -11.42
CA GLY A 221 -3.00 5.19 -10.30
C GLY A 221 -3.33 5.77 -8.91
N TYR A 222 -3.64 7.07 -8.80
CA TYR A 222 -4.16 7.64 -7.57
C TYR A 222 -5.60 7.19 -7.32
N PHE A 223 -6.47 7.27 -8.33
CA PHE A 223 -7.87 6.86 -8.23
C PHE A 223 -8.03 5.36 -8.00
N GLU A 224 -7.22 4.52 -8.66
CA GLU A 224 -7.17 3.06 -8.41
C GLU A 224 -6.89 2.77 -6.93
N LYS A 225 -5.91 3.46 -6.33
CA LYS A 225 -5.62 3.35 -4.88
C LYS A 225 -6.75 3.85 -3.98
N GLN A 226 -7.66 4.67 -4.51
CA GLN A 226 -8.84 5.13 -3.79
C GLN A 226 -10.05 4.22 -4.06
N GLY A 227 -9.89 3.05 -4.68
CA GLY A 227 -10.98 2.13 -4.97
C GLY A 227 -11.82 2.51 -6.18
N PHE A 228 -11.26 3.29 -7.11
CA PHE A 228 -11.87 3.49 -8.42
C PHE A 228 -11.42 2.38 -9.39
N THR A 229 -12.31 1.94 -10.26
CA THR A 229 -12.05 1.01 -11.35
C THR A 229 -12.45 1.62 -12.69
N ARG A 230 -11.93 1.07 -13.79
CA ARG A 230 -12.34 1.44 -15.16
C ARG A 230 -13.63 0.75 -15.58
N ASP A 231 -14.01 -0.32 -14.86
CA ASP A 231 -15.23 -1.07 -15.11
C ASP A 231 -16.42 -0.35 -14.48
N ILE A 232 -17.24 0.29 -15.32
CA ILE A 232 -18.39 1.06 -14.87
C ILE A 232 -19.57 0.11 -14.66
N SER A 233 -19.88 -0.19 -13.40
CA SER A 233 -21.02 -1.02 -13.01
C SER A 233 -22.34 -0.25 -12.97
N LEU A 234 -22.29 1.08 -12.82
CA LEU A 234 -23.46 1.95 -12.87
C LEU A 234 -24.14 1.92 -14.23
N GLU A 235 -25.44 1.62 -14.23
CA GLU A 235 -26.29 1.58 -15.43
C GLU A 235 -26.11 2.83 -16.30
N ARG A 236 -25.92 2.62 -17.60
CA ARG A 236 -25.56 3.68 -18.55
C ARG A 236 -26.59 4.81 -18.58
N GLU A 237 -27.86 4.47 -18.44
CA GLU A 237 -28.99 5.39 -18.41
C GLU A 237 -28.94 6.36 -17.22
N ARG A 238 -28.26 5.98 -16.12
CA ARG A 238 -28.15 6.81 -14.92
C ARG A 238 -27.09 7.90 -15.05
N TRP A 239 -26.08 7.75 -15.90
CA TRP A 239 -24.96 8.69 -15.96
C TRP A 239 -24.69 9.28 -17.34
N GLN A 240 -25.05 8.59 -18.42
CA GLN A 240 -24.80 9.07 -19.76
C GLN A 240 -25.57 10.38 -20.04
N GLY A 241 -24.85 11.41 -20.51
CA GLY A 241 -25.41 12.74 -20.77
C GLY A 241 -25.53 13.64 -19.53
N PHE A 242 -25.25 13.13 -18.33
CA PHE A 242 -25.21 13.93 -17.10
C PHE A 242 -23.81 14.47 -16.81
N ILE A 243 -22.79 13.63 -17.00
CA ILE A 243 -21.38 13.95 -16.76
C ILE A 243 -20.75 14.63 -17.98
N LYS A 244 -19.61 15.29 -17.76
CA LYS A 244 -18.82 15.91 -18.83
C LYS A 244 -17.78 14.94 -19.36
N ASP A 245 -17.74 14.81 -20.68
CA ASP A 245 -16.69 14.06 -21.38
C ASP A 245 -15.45 14.95 -21.50
N TYR A 246 -14.31 14.44 -21.05
CA TYR A 246 -13.01 15.10 -21.19
C TYR A 246 -12.16 14.32 -22.17
N ASP A 247 -11.69 14.99 -23.22
CA ASP A 247 -10.82 14.38 -24.21
C ASP A 247 -9.49 13.96 -23.56
N GLY A 248 -9.04 12.73 -23.84
CA GLY A 248 -7.86 12.14 -23.23
C GLY A 248 -7.98 11.71 -21.76
N GLY A 249 -9.17 11.82 -21.15
CA GLY A 249 -9.44 11.32 -19.80
C GLY A 249 -9.90 9.86 -19.79
N THR A 250 -9.53 9.10 -18.75
CA THR A 250 -10.05 7.76 -18.50
C THR A 250 -11.26 7.83 -17.57
N LEU A 251 -12.43 7.37 -18.02
CA LEU A 251 -13.62 7.27 -17.15
C LEU A 251 -13.39 6.19 -16.09
N MET A 252 -13.65 6.54 -14.83
CA MET A 252 -13.48 5.64 -13.69
C MET A 252 -14.65 5.76 -12.70
N GLU A 253 -14.98 4.65 -12.04
CA GLU A 253 -16.06 4.52 -11.06
C GLU A 253 -15.53 4.09 -9.70
N CYS A 254 -16.04 4.70 -8.63
CA CYS A 254 -15.91 4.19 -7.26
C CYS A 254 -17.29 3.91 -6.66
N VAL A 255 -17.55 2.66 -6.29
CA VAL A 255 -18.72 2.24 -5.51
C VAL A 255 -18.43 2.48 -4.02
N MET A 256 -19.26 3.27 -3.34
CA MET A 256 -19.12 3.52 -1.90
C MET A 256 -19.94 2.50 -1.12
N HIS A 257 -19.30 1.80 -0.17
CA HIS A 257 -19.96 0.80 0.64
C HIS A 257 -20.89 1.47 1.67
N PRO A 258 -22.15 1.05 1.80
CA PRO A 258 -23.15 1.76 2.61
C PRO A 258 -22.83 1.76 4.11
N GLN A 259 -22.15 0.71 4.60
CA GLN A 259 -21.88 0.51 6.03
C GLN A 259 -20.44 0.87 6.45
N ILE A 260 -19.54 1.20 5.52
CA ILE A 260 -18.15 1.50 5.85
C ILE A 260 -18.00 2.98 6.19
N CYS A 261 -17.40 3.26 7.34
CA CYS A 261 -16.97 4.59 7.74
C CYS A 261 -15.57 4.87 7.17
N TYR A 262 -15.49 5.69 6.13
CA TYR A 262 -14.23 5.88 5.40
C TYR A 262 -13.17 6.63 6.22
N ILE A 263 -13.59 7.43 7.19
CA ILE A 263 -12.70 8.16 8.11
C ILE A 263 -12.12 7.28 9.22
N GLY A 264 -12.75 6.12 9.51
CA GLY A 264 -12.34 5.16 10.54
C GLY A 264 -11.74 3.87 9.97
N LEU A 265 -11.37 3.85 8.69
CA LEU A 265 -10.80 2.68 8.02
C LEU A 265 -9.58 2.09 8.73
N PRO A 266 -8.59 2.89 9.20
CA PRO A 266 -7.42 2.33 9.89
C PRO A 266 -7.78 1.51 11.13
N ASP A 267 -8.63 2.06 12.02
CA ASP A 267 -9.06 1.37 13.23
C ASP A 267 -9.88 0.11 12.89
N MET A 268 -10.76 0.18 11.88
CA MET A 268 -11.56 -0.96 11.42
C MET A 268 -10.68 -2.10 10.87
N ILE A 269 -9.73 -1.79 9.99
CA ILE A 269 -8.80 -2.78 9.42
C ILE A 269 -7.93 -3.37 10.52
N HIS A 270 -7.47 -2.53 11.46
CA HIS A 270 -6.66 -3.00 12.58
C HIS A 270 -7.43 -3.97 13.47
N ALA A 271 -8.67 -3.66 13.81
CA ALA A 271 -9.56 -4.54 14.57
C ALA A 271 -9.79 -5.88 13.85
N GLN A 272 -9.99 -5.87 12.53
CA GLN A 272 -10.14 -7.08 11.72
C GLN A 272 -8.86 -7.93 11.73
N ARG A 273 -7.68 -7.31 11.63
CA ARG A 273 -6.39 -8.02 11.69
C ARG A 273 -6.18 -8.69 13.04
N ILE A 274 -6.50 -8.02 14.14
CA ILE A 274 -6.44 -8.60 15.48
C ILE A 274 -7.39 -9.80 15.59
N ALA A 275 -8.64 -9.65 15.14
CA ALA A 275 -9.61 -10.74 15.19
C ALA A 275 -9.16 -11.97 14.36
N LEU A 276 -8.55 -11.75 13.20
CA LEU A 276 -7.97 -12.81 12.38
C LEU A 276 -6.75 -13.46 13.05
N ASP A 277 -5.84 -12.66 13.60
CA ASP A 277 -4.66 -13.16 14.33
C ASP A 277 -5.07 -14.02 15.52
N ASP A 278 -6.09 -13.61 16.28
CA ASP A 278 -6.65 -14.38 17.39
C ASP A 278 -7.17 -15.75 16.93
N GLN A 279 -7.81 -15.85 15.75
CA GLN A 279 -8.23 -17.14 15.19
C GLN A 279 -7.02 -17.96 14.71
N ILE A 280 -6.05 -17.32 14.04
CA ILE A 280 -4.84 -17.98 13.56
C ILE A 280 -4.07 -18.58 14.74
N ARG A 281 -3.91 -17.87 15.85
CA ARG A 281 -3.21 -18.37 17.05
C ARG A 281 -3.90 -19.54 17.73
N ARG A 282 -5.21 -19.71 17.58
CA ARG A 282 -5.93 -20.89 18.09
C ARG A 282 -5.58 -22.17 17.33
N LEU A 283 -5.20 -22.04 16.07
CA LEU A 283 -4.89 -23.18 15.18
C LEU A 283 -3.37 -23.34 14.98
N SER A 284 -2.65 -22.24 14.92
CA SER A 284 -1.23 -22.17 14.60
C SER A 284 -0.40 -21.86 15.83
N HIS A 285 0.66 -22.65 16.02
CA HIS A 285 1.66 -22.44 17.06
C HIS A 285 2.84 -21.57 16.56
N SER A 286 2.74 -20.94 15.37
CA SER A 286 3.82 -20.10 14.82
C SER A 286 4.20 -18.91 15.72
N HIS A 287 3.26 -18.46 16.55
CA HIS A 287 3.49 -17.38 17.51
C HIS A 287 4.25 -17.81 18.77
N VAL A 288 4.45 -19.12 18.98
CA VAL A 288 5.16 -19.68 20.13
C VAL A 288 6.66 -19.59 19.87
N VAL A 289 7.34 -18.68 20.57
CA VAL A 289 8.80 -18.60 20.54
C VAL A 289 9.37 -19.76 21.36
N ARG A 290 10.15 -20.61 20.69
CA ARG A 290 10.76 -21.78 21.30
C ARG A 290 12.19 -21.46 21.73
N PRO A 291 12.71 -22.07 22.81
CA PRO A 291 14.11 -21.91 23.19
C PRO A 291 15.03 -22.26 22.01
N GLY A 292 16.14 -21.51 21.89
CA GLY A 292 17.16 -21.78 20.88
C GLY A 292 17.74 -23.20 21.03
N LEU A 293 18.10 -23.83 19.91
CA LEU A 293 18.67 -25.17 19.92
C LEU A 293 20.05 -25.15 20.56
N THR A 294 20.20 -25.84 21.69
CA THR A 294 21.47 -25.93 22.43
C THR A 294 22.51 -26.82 21.73
N HIS A 295 22.06 -27.65 20.79
CA HIS A 295 22.89 -28.60 20.05
C HIS A 295 23.93 -27.94 19.12
N PHE A 296 23.72 -26.66 18.77
CA PHE A 296 24.61 -25.90 17.90
C PHE A 296 25.37 -24.79 18.65
N VAL A 297 25.30 -24.77 19.99
CA VAL A 297 26.07 -23.81 20.80
C VAL A 297 27.52 -24.30 20.86
N ASP A 298 28.42 -23.51 20.27
CA ASP A 298 29.82 -23.88 20.09
C ASP A 298 30.62 -23.94 21.39
N ALA A 299 31.67 -24.75 21.35
CA ALA A 299 32.71 -24.93 22.36
C ALA A 299 33.54 -23.66 22.68
N ALA A 300 33.17 -22.49 22.15
CA ALA A 300 33.85 -21.22 22.39
C ALA A 300 33.77 -20.73 23.85
N THR A 301 32.73 -21.12 24.59
CA THR A 301 32.64 -20.90 26.05
C THR A 301 33.39 -21.95 26.87
N ALA A 302 33.93 -23.00 26.23
CA ALA A 302 34.63 -24.10 26.86
C ALA A 302 36.14 -24.11 26.54
N GLY A 303 36.80 -22.95 26.46
CA GLY A 303 38.24 -22.78 26.74
C GLY A 303 39.27 -23.74 26.11
N GLY A 304 38.95 -24.46 25.04
CA GLY A 304 39.76 -25.55 24.52
C GLY A 304 40.18 -25.27 23.08
N ALA A 305 41.42 -24.80 22.91
CA ALA A 305 42.05 -24.66 21.60
C ALA A 305 42.20 -26.05 20.94
N GLY A 306 41.71 -26.16 19.70
CA GLY A 306 42.13 -27.19 18.76
C GLY A 306 41.32 -28.49 18.78
N GLN A 307 40.11 -28.45 18.22
CA GLN A 307 39.54 -29.56 17.44
C GLN A 307 38.36 -29.03 16.64
N SER A 308 38.35 -29.28 15.32
CA SER A 308 37.23 -28.95 14.44
C SER A 308 35.94 -29.56 14.98
N SER A 309 35.13 -28.72 15.64
CA SER A 309 33.79 -29.05 16.09
C SER A 309 32.94 -29.31 14.84
N ARG A 310 32.83 -30.58 14.46
CA ARG A 310 31.87 -31.01 13.44
C ARG A 310 30.49 -30.81 14.07
N TYR A 311 29.73 -29.84 13.58
CA TYR A 311 28.31 -29.75 13.89
C TYR A 311 27.68 -31.13 13.66
N SER A 312 27.27 -31.81 14.72
CA SER A 312 26.50 -33.03 14.56
C SER A 312 25.19 -32.64 13.87
N ALA A 313 24.82 -33.32 12.80
CA ALA A 313 23.54 -33.06 12.15
C ALA A 313 22.42 -33.52 13.09
N MET A 314 21.47 -32.64 13.41
CA MET A 314 20.25 -33.01 14.15
C MET A 314 19.20 -33.50 13.13
N SER A 315 18.52 -34.60 13.44
CA SER A 315 17.37 -35.02 12.63
C SER A 315 16.25 -33.99 12.75
N ILE A 316 15.54 -33.71 11.65
CA ILE A 316 14.42 -32.76 11.63
C ILE A 316 13.34 -33.14 12.66
N GLY A 317 13.12 -34.44 12.87
CA GLY A 317 12.16 -34.94 13.86
C GLY A 317 12.58 -34.74 15.32
N ASP A 318 13.86 -34.48 15.58
CA ASP A 318 14.38 -34.24 16.92
C ASP A 318 14.29 -32.76 17.34
N ILE A 319 14.00 -31.87 16.38
CA ILE A 319 13.77 -30.44 16.65
C ILE A 319 12.45 -30.33 17.44
N PRO A 320 12.48 -29.87 18.71
CA PRO A 320 11.28 -29.89 19.57
C PRO A 320 10.08 -29.19 18.92
N GLY A 321 10.33 -28.07 18.24
CA GLY A 321 9.27 -27.32 17.57
C GLY A 321 8.64 -27.97 16.35
N VAL A 322 9.44 -28.74 15.61
CA VAL A 322 8.98 -29.49 14.43
C VAL A 322 8.17 -30.71 14.87
N ARG A 323 8.66 -31.41 15.89
CA ARG A 323 7.96 -32.54 16.53
C ARG A 323 6.61 -32.13 17.11
N GLU A 324 6.55 -31.03 17.83
CA GLU A 324 5.31 -30.51 18.40
C GLU A 324 4.31 -29.99 17.36
N ALA A 325 4.80 -29.54 16.19
CA ALA A 325 3.95 -29.17 15.06
C ALA A 325 3.34 -30.39 14.34
N GLY A 326 3.59 -31.61 14.83
CA GLY A 326 3.06 -32.84 14.24
C GLY A 326 3.79 -33.28 12.97
N TRP A 327 5.01 -32.78 12.76
CA TRP A 327 5.82 -33.21 11.63
C TRP A 327 6.15 -34.71 11.72
N THR A 328 6.01 -35.41 10.60
CA THR A 328 6.33 -36.82 10.46
C THR A 328 7.20 -37.00 9.22
N PRO A 329 8.08 -38.03 9.19
CA PRO A 329 8.89 -38.33 8.00
C PRO A 329 8.05 -38.53 6.73
N SER A 330 6.80 -39.01 6.86
CA SER A 330 5.85 -39.12 5.75
C SER A 330 5.43 -37.77 5.15
N LEU A 331 5.34 -36.70 5.93
CA LEU A 331 5.04 -35.36 5.40
C LEU A 331 6.17 -34.83 4.51
N ALA A 332 7.43 -35.18 4.81
CA ALA A 332 8.57 -34.85 3.95
C ALA A 332 8.54 -35.62 2.62
N SER A 333 8.06 -36.88 2.63
CA SER A 333 7.93 -37.67 1.40
C SER A 333 6.80 -37.20 0.46
N VAL A 334 5.73 -36.59 1.01
CA VAL A 334 4.64 -36.03 0.19
C VAL A 334 5.09 -34.76 -0.55
N GLN A 335 5.94 -33.93 0.06
CA GLN A 335 6.58 -32.79 -0.60
C GLN A 335 7.54 -33.19 -1.74
N GLN A 336 8.16 -34.38 -1.65
CA GLN A 336 8.97 -34.95 -2.72
C GLN A 336 8.13 -35.44 -3.91
N GLN A 337 6.91 -35.96 -3.68
CA GLN A 337 6.00 -36.38 -4.76
C GLN A 337 5.21 -35.22 -5.38
N GLN A 338 4.91 -34.17 -4.62
CA GLN A 338 4.21 -32.97 -5.10
C GLN A 338 5.14 -31.75 -5.10
N GLY A 339 6.20 -31.81 -5.91
CA GLY A 339 6.78 -30.61 -6.52
C GLY A 339 7.47 -29.56 -5.64
N CYS A 340 7.85 -29.83 -4.39
CA CYS A 340 8.67 -28.89 -3.62
C CYS A 340 9.48 -29.52 -2.47
N GLY A 341 10.72 -29.90 -2.75
CA GLY A 341 11.78 -30.11 -1.75
C GLY A 341 12.36 -31.52 -1.77
N GLY A 342 13.63 -31.66 -2.15
CA GLY A 342 14.25 -32.91 -2.60
C GLY A 342 14.57 -33.98 -1.53
N GLY A 343 14.93 -35.17 -2.03
CA GLY A 343 15.71 -36.17 -1.31
C GLY A 343 15.14 -37.59 -1.25
N GLY A 344 15.00 -38.29 -2.38
CA GLY A 344 14.66 -39.72 -2.35
C GLY A 344 14.43 -40.38 -3.71
N GLY A 345 15.48 -40.58 -4.51
CA GLY A 345 15.49 -41.64 -5.54
C GLY A 345 15.13 -41.30 -6.99
N GLY A 346 15.05 -40.02 -7.37
CA GLY A 346 14.98 -39.57 -8.77
C GLY A 346 16.08 -38.53 -9.03
N GLY A 347 16.66 -38.52 -10.24
CA GLY A 347 17.76 -37.63 -10.62
C GLY A 347 17.52 -36.16 -10.28
N SER A 348 18.59 -35.39 -10.08
CA SER A 348 18.49 -33.96 -9.82
C SER A 348 17.75 -33.25 -10.95
N LYS A 349 16.77 -32.41 -10.61
CA LYS A 349 15.93 -31.64 -11.57
C LYS A 349 16.73 -30.77 -12.56
N TYR A 350 18.01 -30.54 -12.28
CA TYR A 350 18.89 -29.72 -13.10
C TYR A 350 20.33 -30.26 -13.10
N ARG A 351 21.06 -29.93 -14.17
CA ARG A 351 22.50 -30.15 -14.35
C ARG A 351 23.25 -28.82 -14.36
N LEU A 352 24.48 -28.84 -13.85
CA LEU A 352 25.33 -27.68 -13.65
C LEU A 352 26.33 -27.52 -14.79
N VAL A 353 26.43 -26.31 -15.33
CA VAL A 353 27.52 -25.93 -16.24
C VAL A 353 28.61 -25.24 -15.41
N LEU A 354 29.71 -25.94 -15.13
CA LEU A 354 30.79 -25.42 -14.29
C LEU A 354 31.81 -24.57 -15.05
N GLU A 355 32.10 -24.95 -16.30
CA GLU A 355 33.08 -24.29 -17.18
C GLU A 355 32.58 -24.30 -18.63
N ARG A 356 32.89 -23.26 -19.41
CA ARG A 356 32.56 -23.23 -20.84
C ARG A 356 33.28 -24.36 -21.58
N GLY A 357 32.51 -25.22 -22.25
CA GLY A 357 33.02 -26.32 -23.07
C GLY A 357 33.16 -27.66 -22.35
N ARG A 358 32.91 -27.74 -21.03
CA ARG A 358 32.73 -29.03 -20.36
C ARG A 358 31.28 -29.51 -20.45
N PRO A 359 31.05 -30.83 -20.49
CA PRO A 359 29.71 -31.37 -20.42
C PRO A 359 29.05 -30.97 -19.08
N PRO A 360 27.72 -30.74 -19.07
CA PRO A 360 26.98 -30.48 -17.84
C PRO A 360 27.17 -31.61 -16.83
N ALA A 361 27.39 -31.24 -15.58
CA ALA A 361 27.67 -32.17 -14.48
C ALA A 361 26.48 -32.26 -13.52
N ASP A 362 26.32 -33.41 -12.89
CA ASP A 362 25.31 -33.58 -11.85
C ASP A 362 25.67 -32.73 -10.62
N PRO A 363 24.68 -32.18 -9.90
CA PRO A 363 24.90 -31.31 -8.74
C PRO A 363 25.30 -32.12 -7.50
N THR A 364 26.39 -32.89 -7.61
CA THR A 364 27.06 -33.49 -6.45
C THR A 364 27.52 -32.39 -5.49
N PRO A 365 27.71 -32.67 -4.19
CA PRO A 365 28.15 -31.66 -3.24
C PRO A 365 29.42 -30.92 -3.66
N GLU A 366 30.36 -31.62 -4.31
CA GLU A 366 31.60 -31.02 -4.80
C GLU A 366 31.36 -30.10 -6.01
N ASN A 367 30.60 -30.57 -7.01
CA ASN A 367 30.25 -29.77 -8.18
C ASN A 367 29.42 -28.55 -7.80
N LEU A 368 28.48 -28.69 -6.85
CA LEU A 368 27.69 -27.59 -6.34
C LEU A 368 28.56 -26.54 -5.65
N ARG A 369 29.54 -26.95 -4.82
CA ARG A 369 30.47 -26.00 -4.19
C ARG A 369 31.29 -25.22 -5.22
N VAL A 370 31.76 -25.88 -6.28
CA VAL A 370 32.47 -25.21 -7.38
C VAL A 370 31.54 -24.22 -8.08
N PHE A 371 30.32 -24.64 -8.41
CA PHE A 371 29.31 -23.78 -9.03
C PHE A 371 29.00 -22.54 -8.20
N LEU A 372 28.73 -22.71 -6.90
CA LEU A 372 28.39 -21.61 -6.00
C LEU A 372 29.56 -20.63 -5.82
N ARG A 373 30.80 -21.11 -5.85
CA ARG A 373 32.00 -20.25 -5.84
C ARG A 373 32.08 -19.41 -7.11
N ASN A 374 31.91 -20.03 -8.27
CA ASN A 374 31.91 -19.32 -9.56
C ASN A 374 30.78 -18.28 -9.63
N LEU A 375 29.61 -18.62 -9.10
CA LEU A 375 28.48 -17.69 -8.99
C LEU A 375 28.79 -16.53 -8.03
N MET A 376 29.37 -16.80 -6.86
CA MET A 376 29.78 -15.75 -5.91
C MET A 376 30.80 -14.80 -6.52
N GLU A 377 31.85 -15.33 -7.16
CA GLU A 377 32.87 -14.55 -7.85
C GLU A 377 32.26 -13.70 -8.98
N HIS A 378 31.33 -14.28 -9.76
CA HIS A 378 30.61 -13.54 -10.79
C HIS A 378 29.84 -12.36 -10.19
N ILE A 379 29.08 -12.59 -9.12
CA ILE A 379 28.26 -11.57 -8.45
C ILE A 379 29.13 -10.45 -7.89
N GLN A 380 30.21 -10.79 -7.17
CA GLN A 380 31.13 -9.79 -6.59
C GLN A 380 31.88 -8.97 -7.66
N GLY A 381 32.01 -9.52 -8.88
CA GLY A 381 32.58 -8.86 -10.05
C GLY A 381 31.62 -7.92 -10.79
N LEU A 382 30.31 -7.97 -10.53
CA LEU A 382 29.33 -7.07 -11.14
C LEU A 382 29.50 -5.65 -10.59
N GLU A 383 29.44 -4.64 -11.46
CA GLU A 383 29.47 -3.23 -11.05
C GLU A 383 28.30 -2.90 -10.11
N GLU A 384 27.15 -3.55 -10.30
CA GLU A 384 25.95 -3.33 -9.50
C GLU A 384 26.02 -3.89 -8.08
N SER A 385 27.03 -4.71 -7.77
CA SER A 385 27.13 -5.42 -6.49
C SER A 385 27.66 -4.57 -5.34
N TRP A 386 28.25 -3.40 -5.62
CA TRP A 386 29.00 -2.62 -4.62
C TRP A 386 28.25 -2.30 -3.32
N PRO A 387 26.92 -1.99 -3.30
CA PRO A 387 26.24 -1.69 -2.04
C PRO A 387 25.98 -2.93 -1.18
N PHE A 388 26.16 -4.13 -1.74
CA PHE A 388 25.80 -5.39 -1.10
C PHE A 388 27.02 -6.18 -0.63
N LYS A 389 28.24 -5.66 -0.87
CA LYS A 389 29.49 -6.35 -0.55
C LYS A 389 29.69 -6.56 0.94
N GLU A 390 29.32 -5.56 1.73
CA GLU A 390 29.49 -5.53 3.18
C GLU A 390 28.16 -5.23 3.86
N GLN A 391 28.06 -5.58 5.15
CA GLN A 391 26.90 -5.22 5.97
C GLN A 391 26.71 -3.70 6.03
N VAL A 392 25.45 -3.27 6.08
CA VAL A 392 25.09 -1.84 6.14
C VAL A 392 25.59 -1.23 7.44
N ALA A 393 26.45 -0.23 7.37
CA ALA A 393 26.96 0.43 8.56
C ALA A 393 25.90 1.33 9.20
N VAL A 394 25.82 1.31 10.54
CA VAL A 394 24.86 2.12 11.31
C VAL A 394 25.03 3.62 11.04
N GLN A 395 26.25 4.08 10.75
CA GLN A 395 26.48 5.48 10.39
C GLN A 395 25.80 5.92 9.08
N ASP A 396 25.65 4.99 8.12
CA ASP A 396 25.10 5.30 6.78
C ASP A 396 23.57 5.17 6.77
N ALA A 397 23.04 4.31 7.65
CA ALA A 397 21.61 4.07 7.81
C ALA A 397 21.27 3.78 9.29
N PRO A 398 21.04 4.82 10.12
CA PRO A 398 20.89 4.67 11.58
C PRO A 398 19.71 3.80 12.03
N ASP A 399 18.62 3.77 11.27
CA ASP A 399 17.40 3.02 11.56
C ASP A 399 17.33 1.66 10.82
N TYR A 400 18.40 1.27 10.11
CA TYR A 400 18.39 0.08 9.27
C TYR A 400 18.05 -1.20 10.03
N TYR A 401 18.69 -1.43 11.18
CA TYR A 401 18.48 -2.65 11.98
C TYR A 401 17.18 -2.64 12.80
N ASP A 402 16.54 -1.47 12.94
CA ASP A 402 15.20 -1.38 13.49
C ASP A 402 14.14 -1.79 12.46
N VAL A 403 14.40 -1.53 11.17
CA VAL A 403 13.50 -1.82 10.05
C VAL A 403 13.71 -3.22 9.48
N ILE A 404 14.97 -3.62 9.23
CA ILE A 404 15.36 -4.90 8.63
C ILE A 404 15.70 -5.91 9.72
N LYS A 405 14.92 -7.00 9.78
CA LYS A 405 15.03 -8.01 10.86
C LYS A 405 16.07 -9.10 10.58
N ASP A 406 16.26 -9.44 9.32
CA ASP A 406 17.20 -10.47 8.89
C ASP A 406 18.25 -9.86 7.93
N PRO A 407 19.18 -9.04 8.45
CA PRO A 407 20.21 -8.40 7.62
C PRO A 407 21.15 -9.44 7.02
N ILE A 408 21.58 -9.21 5.78
CA ILE A 408 22.52 -10.07 5.07
C ILE A 408 23.28 -9.27 4.00
N ALA A 409 24.49 -9.70 3.69
CA ALA A 409 25.38 -9.11 2.68
C ALA A 409 26.29 -10.21 2.09
N LEU A 410 27.01 -9.90 1.01
CA LEU A 410 27.80 -10.86 0.24
C LEU A 410 29.00 -11.40 1.04
N ASP A 411 29.60 -10.61 1.92
CA ASP A 411 30.65 -11.03 2.87
C ASP A 411 30.18 -12.18 3.78
N VAL A 412 28.98 -12.05 4.37
CA VAL A 412 28.36 -13.09 5.19
C VAL A 412 28.08 -14.34 4.35
N MET A 413 27.63 -14.14 3.11
CA MET A 413 27.40 -15.25 2.21
C MET A 413 28.72 -15.95 1.82
N GLU A 414 29.80 -15.20 1.62
CA GLU A 414 31.11 -15.76 1.31
C GLU A 414 31.66 -16.59 2.47
N GLU A 415 31.56 -16.11 3.71
CA GLU A 415 31.93 -16.86 4.91
C GLU A 415 31.15 -18.19 5.01
N ARG A 416 29.82 -18.13 4.81
CA ARG A 416 28.96 -19.32 4.81
C ARG A 416 29.33 -20.30 3.71
N LEU A 417 29.73 -19.82 2.54
CA LEU A 417 30.18 -20.66 1.43
C LEU A 417 31.52 -21.33 1.73
N VAL A 418 32.48 -20.59 2.28
CA VAL A 418 33.80 -21.11 2.69
C VAL A 418 33.66 -22.16 3.79
N SER A 419 32.69 -22.04 4.69
CA SER A 419 32.41 -23.05 5.73
C SER A 419 32.12 -24.44 5.16
N GLY A 420 31.62 -24.51 3.92
CA GLY A 420 31.29 -25.75 3.22
C GLY A 420 30.10 -26.53 3.80
N CYS A 421 29.47 -26.03 4.87
CA CYS A 421 28.44 -26.74 5.64
C CYS A 421 27.06 -26.08 5.57
N PHE A 422 26.96 -24.83 5.10
CA PHE A 422 25.70 -24.09 5.08
C PHE A 422 24.95 -24.24 3.74
N TYR A 423 25.58 -23.91 2.62
CA TYR A 423 24.95 -24.03 1.28
C TYR A 423 25.08 -25.44 0.71
N VAL A 424 24.35 -26.37 1.33
CA VAL A 424 24.27 -27.77 0.89
C VAL A 424 23.34 -27.97 -0.31
N THR A 425 22.51 -26.98 -0.63
CA THR A 425 21.72 -26.93 -1.86
C THR A 425 21.78 -25.54 -2.49
N LEU A 426 21.49 -25.46 -3.79
CA LEU A 426 21.43 -24.18 -4.52
C LEU A 426 20.33 -23.26 -3.99
N GLU A 427 19.22 -23.84 -3.53
CA GLU A 427 18.06 -23.11 -3.02
C GLU A 427 18.41 -22.27 -1.78
N ILE A 428 19.24 -22.80 -0.88
CA ILE A 428 19.67 -22.07 0.32
C ILE A 428 20.51 -20.84 -0.08
N PHE A 429 21.43 -21.00 -1.02
CA PHE A 429 22.24 -19.89 -1.53
C PHE A 429 21.38 -18.82 -2.22
N ASN A 430 20.44 -19.27 -3.06
CA ASN A 430 19.53 -18.38 -3.77
C ASN A 430 18.58 -17.64 -2.81
N ALA A 431 18.18 -18.26 -1.70
CA ALA A 431 17.36 -17.61 -0.68
C ALA A 431 18.08 -16.43 -0.03
N ASP A 432 19.38 -16.56 0.27
CA ASP A 432 20.19 -15.47 0.82
C ASP A 432 20.41 -14.35 -0.21
N LEU A 433 20.67 -14.68 -1.48
CA LEU A 433 20.77 -13.68 -2.55
C LEU A 433 19.48 -12.88 -2.75
N ARG A 434 18.32 -13.56 -2.74
CA ARG A 434 17.01 -12.90 -2.82
C ARG A 434 16.79 -11.98 -1.63
N ARG A 435 17.14 -12.42 -0.43
CA ARG A 435 17.01 -11.62 0.79
C ARG A 435 17.83 -10.34 0.74
N ILE A 436 19.05 -10.36 0.19
CA ILE A 436 19.83 -9.13 -0.07
C ILE A 436 19.00 -8.12 -0.89
N CYS A 437 18.42 -8.59 -2.01
CA CYS A 437 17.65 -7.74 -2.91
C CYS A 437 16.32 -7.26 -2.28
N GLU A 438 15.62 -8.13 -1.57
CA GLU A 438 14.37 -7.84 -0.88
C GLU A 438 14.55 -6.85 0.28
N ASN A 439 15.56 -7.03 1.13
CA ASN A 439 15.88 -6.08 2.21
C ASN A 439 16.19 -4.70 1.63
N CYS A 440 16.98 -4.65 0.56
CA CYS A 440 17.29 -3.40 -0.13
C CYS A 440 16.02 -2.70 -0.64
N ARG A 441 15.12 -3.45 -1.31
CA ARG A 441 13.86 -2.91 -1.82
C ARG A 441 12.87 -2.51 -0.74
N PHE A 442 12.88 -3.21 0.39
CA PHE A 442 12.00 -2.92 1.51
C PHE A 442 12.40 -1.63 2.22
N TYR A 443 13.71 -1.45 2.44
CA TYR A 443 14.24 -0.28 3.13
C TYR A 443 14.24 0.97 2.24
N ASN A 444 14.58 0.82 0.96
CA ASN A 444 14.78 1.96 0.06
C ASN A 444 13.56 2.23 -0.82
N ALA A 445 13.29 3.50 -1.13
CA ALA A 445 12.22 3.86 -2.06
C ALA A 445 12.55 3.46 -3.52
N PRO A 446 11.55 3.15 -4.37
CA PRO A 446 11.77 2.66 -5.74
C PRO A 446 12.58 3.57 -6.67
N ASP A 447 12.61 4.87 -6.40
CA ASP A 447 13.31 5.88 -7.17
C ASP A 447 14.82 5.98 -6.83
N THR A 448 15.23 5.43 -5.68
CA THR A 448 16.63 5.44 -5.23
C THR A 448 17.55 4.60 -6.12
N ILE A 449 18.85 4.90 -6.07
CA ILE A 449 19.86 4.11 -6.77
C ILE A 449 19.94 2.68 -6.22
N TYR A 450 19.83 2.50 -4.90
CA TYR A 450 19.91 1.19 -4.25
C TYR A 450 18.80 0.23 -4.69
N TYR A 451 17.55 0.71 -4.74
CA TYR A 451 16.42 -0.10 -5.22
C TYR A 451 16.62 -0.54 -6.68
N LYS A 452 17.10 0.38 -7.53
CA LYS A 452 17.39 0.09 -8.94
C LYS A 452 18.54 -0.92 -9.08
N LEU A 453 19.58 -0.81 -8.26
CA LEU A 453 20.70 -1.76 -8.23
C LEU A 453 20.25 -3.16 -7.78
N ALA A 454 19.36 -3.27 -6.78
CA ALA A 454 18.80 -4.56 -6.36
C ALA A 454 18.06 -5.28 -7.50
N ASN A 455 17.23 -4.55 -8.28
CA ASN A 455 16.53 -5.14 -9.43
C ASN A 455 17.50 -5.57 -10.55
N LYS A 456 18.53 -4.76 -10.81
CA LYS A 456 19.54 -5.10 -11.81
C LYS A 456 20.35 -6.33 -11.39
N LEU A 457 20.82 -6.36 -10.15
CA LEU A 457 21.58 -7.47 -9.60
C LEU A 457 20.78 -8.78 -9.68
N GLU A 458 19.52 -8.77 -9.23
CA GLU A 458 18.63 -9.93 -9.30
C GLU A 458 18.41 -10.40 -10.75
N SER A 459 18.24 -9.46 -11.70
CA SER A 459 18.13 -9.79 -13.13
C SER A 459 19.40 -10.44 -13.69
N LEU A 460 20.58 -9.91 -13.34
CA LEU A 460 21.88 -10.44 -13.80
C LEU A 460 22.16 -11.82 -13.21
N VAL A 461 21.84 -12.02 -11.93
CA VAL A 461 21.91 -13.34 -11.27
C VAL A 461 20.99 -14.33 -11.97
N ASN A 462 19.73 -13.97 -12.25
CA ASN A 462 18.79 -14.85 -12.94
C ASN A 462 19.27 -15.21 -14.35
N GLN A 463 19.90 -14.27 -15.07
CA GLN A 463 20.51 -14.53 -16.37
C GLN A 463 21.70 -15.51 -16.27
N TYR A 464 22.54 -15.35 -15.23
CA TYR A 464 23.62 -16.30 -14.96
C TYR A 464 23.05 -17.69 -14.68
N LEU A 465 22.08 -17.81 -13.77
CA LEU A 465 21.47 -19.10 -13.43
C LEU A 465 20.83 -19.76 -14.65
N THR A 466 20.12 -19.01 -15.49
CA THR A 466 19.48 -19.54 -16.72
C THR A 466 20.51 -20.09 -17.71
N SER A 467 21.70 -19.49 -17.78
CA SER A 467 22.75 -19.93 -18.71
C SER A 467 23.62 -21.07 -18.16
N HIS A 468 23.58 -21.32 -16.85
CA HIS A 468 24.44 -22.32 -16.20
C HIS A 468 23.67 -23.46 -15.51
N LEU A 469 22.33 -23.44 -15.54
CA LEU A 469 21.47 -24.53 -15.09
C LEU A 469 20.68 -25.08 -16.28
N LEU A 470 20.81 -26.38 -16.53
CA LEU A 470 20.03 -27.08 -17.55
C LEU A 470 19.00 -27.95 -16.83
N PHE A 471 17.73 -27.84 -17.19
CA PHE A 471 16.69 -28.69 -16.65
C PHE A 471 16.49 -29.88 -17.57
N ASP A 472 16.29 -31.06 -17.00
CA ASP A 472 15.96 -32.24 -17.80
C ASP A 472 14.56 -32.05 -18.40
N GLU A 473 14.42 -32.30 -19.72
CA GLU A 473 13.12 -32.33 -20.39
C GLU A 473 12.26 -33.44 -19.75
N PRO A 474 10.96 -33.22 -19.51
CA PRO A 474 10.10 -34.29 -19.04
C PRO A 474 10.09 -35.41 -20.07
N GLU A 475 10.40 -36.65 -19.66
CA GLU A 475 10.22 -37.83 -20.50
C GLU A 475 8.75 -37.86 -20.95
N GLU A 476 8.49 -37.67 -22.25
CA GLU A 476 7.18 -37.97 -22.84
C GLU A 476 6.86 -39.42 -22.48
N GLU A 477 5.77 -39.63 -21.72
CA GLU A 477 5.21 -40.96 -21.46
C GLU A 477 5.13 -41.72 -22.78
N ALA A 478 5.97 -42.74 -22.93
CA ALA A 478 5.95 -43.62 -24.07
C ALA A 478 4.53 -44.19 -24.21
N ALA A 479 3.82 -43.75 -25.25
CA ALA A 479 2.47 -44.18 -25.56
C ALA A 479 2.39 -45.71 -25.49
N HIS A 480 1.64 -46.22 -24.52
CA HIS A 480 1.29 -47.63 -24.45
C HIS A 480 0.58 -48.03 -25.76
N PRO A 481 1.04 -49.05 -26.49
CA PRO A 481 0.32 -49.53 -27.66
C PRO A 481 -0.97 -50.17 -27.19
N THR A 482 -2.10 -49.55 -27.56
CA THR A 482 -3.44 -50.11 -27.41
C THR A 482 -3.48 -51.47 -28.12
N GLN A 483 -3.56 -52.55 -27.35
CA GLN A 483 -3.87 -53.87 -27.91
C GLN A 483 -5.35 -53.91 -28.30
N ALA A 484 -5.58 -54.33 -29.54
CA ALA A 484 -6.89 -54.53 -30.17
C ALA A 484 -7.55 -55.84 -29.72
#